data_AF-A0A6A6RY93-F1
#
_entry.id   AF-A0A6A6RY93-F1
#
_cell.length_a   1.000
_cell.length_b   1.000
_cell.length_c   1.000
_cell.angle_alpha   90.00
_cell.angle_beta   90.00
_cell.angle_gamma   90.00
#
_symmetry.space_group_name_H-M   'P 1'
#
loop_
_entity.id
_entity.type
_entity.pdbx_description
1 polymer ?
#
loop_
_entity_poly.entity_id
_entity_poly.type
_entity_poly.pdbx_seq_one_letter_code
_entity_poly.pdbx_strand_id
1 'polypeptide(L)'
;MPLSSKLDRKLRPEESTDDEEYYEVTDRSSSPSVIDTGADGVQVFGSDEDGEDEEAGSGEEDSEEDVQAQMSHVSFGALAKAQDALSKQPSANRKRKRGEESSKSQDDKLQALRQRLQEIKAAKMAQGAPASKKSKSSKTQVARAKNDEDSDDDGASEPDAAPRARSSKHAPAVQTSRRPVTRKRKVVEVKKNTARDPRFDNMSGLKPDENAIRKRYAFIDDYKKSEMTELRDAIKKTKNGSDKEKLKKKLLSMESQQKTQEDKDKRQEVLNEHRKKEKELVKQGKQPFYLKKSDQKQLALIDRFQNMKSKDRDRAIERRRKKATAKERKNMPDERRAV
;
A
#
# COMPACT_ATOMS: atom_id res chain seq x y z
N MET A 1 -53.45 37.12 -24.85
CA MET A 1 -53.51 35.72 -25.36
C MET A 1 -53.94 35.82 -26.81
N PRO A 2 -53.13 35.41 -27.80
CA PRO A 2 -52.99 33.99 -28.13
C PRO A 2 -51.58 33.56 -28.63
N LEU A 3 -51.05 32.51 -28.00
CA LEU A 3 -49.99 31.63 -28.50
C LEU A 3 -50.70 30.37 -29.01
N SER A 4 -50.60 29.97 -30.29
CA SER A 4 -50.77 28.57 -30.75
C SER A 4 -50.93 28.41 -32.28
N SER A 5 -49.94 28.76 -33.10
CA SER A 5 -50.03 28.42 -34.55
C SER A 5 -48.70 28.15 -35.24
N LYS A 6 -47.72 27.55 -34.54
CA LYS A 6 -46.43 27.14 -35.15
C LYS A 6 -45.99 25.73 -34.75
N LEU A 7 -46.95 24.83 -34.54
CA LEU A 7 -46.70 23.40 -34.30
C LEU A 7 -47.50 22.56 -35.29
N ASP A 8 -47.24 22.76 -36.59
CA ASP A 8 -47.66 21.83 -37.65
C ASP A 8 -46.75 22.04 -38.88
N ARG A 9 -45.46 21.78 -38.71
CA ARG A 9 -44.54 21.64 -39.84
C ARG A 9 -44.11 20.18 -39.92
N LYS A 10 -44.87 19.41 -40.69
CA LYS A 10 -44.54 18.03 -41.04
C LYS A 10 -43.22 18.03 -41.82
N LEU A 11 -42.14 17.62 -41.18
CA LEU A 11 -40.88 17.28 -41.83
C LEU A 11 -41.09 15.95 -42.56
N ARG A 12 -41.21 15.98 -43.88
CA ARG A 12 -41.03 14.79 -44.71
C ARG A 12 -39.53 14.51 -44.78
N PRO A 13 -39.08 13.25 -44.59
CA PRO A 13 -37.72 12.87 -44.96
C PRO A 13 -37.58 12.95 -46.49
N GLU A 14 -36.54 13.63 -46.95
CA GLU A 14 -36.08 13.61 -48.35
C GLU A 14 -35.53 12.20 -48.64
N GLU A 15 -36.09 11.53 -49.66
CA GLU A 15 -35.52 10.30 -50.21
C GLU A 15 -34.37 10.67 -51.13
N SER A 16 -33.14 10.61 -50.63
CA SER A 16 -31.95 10.60 -51.47
C SER A 16 -31.78 9.20 -52.05
N THR A 17 -32.07 9.04 -53.34
CA THR A 17 -31.50 7.98 -54.18
C THR A 17 -29.99 8.16 -54.22
N ASP A 18 -29.27 7.34 -53.46
CA ASP A 18 -27.86 7.06 -53.67
C ASP A 18 -27.73 5.56 -53.91
N ASP A 19 -27.11 5.24 -55.05
CA ASP A 19 -26.99 3.92 -55.65
C ASP A 19 -26.32 2.89 -54.72
N GLU A 20 -26.97 1.72 -54.56
CA GLU A 20 -26.39 0.58 -53.86
C GLU A 20 -25.28 -0.07 -54.71
N GLU A 21 -24.03 0.29 -54.45
CA GLU A 21 -22.86 -0.44 -54.95
C GLU A 21 -22.50 -1.57 -53.97
N TYR A 22 -22.86 -2.80 -54.38
CA TYR A 22 -22.66 -4.04 -53.65
C TYR A 22 -21.17 -4.44 -53.65
N TYR A 23 -20.43 -4.14 -52.57
CA TYR A 23 -19.07 -4.64 -52.39
C TYR A 23 -19.09 -6.02 -51.71
N GLU A 24 -18.91 -7.08 -52.50
CA GLU A 24 -18.57 -8.41 -51.98
C GLU A 24 -17.15 -8.39 -51.38
N VAL A 25 -17.06 -8.55 -50.05
CA VAL A 25 -15.78 -8.79 -49.37
C VAL A 25 -15.56 -10.29 -49.27
N THR A 26 -15.00 -10.88 -50.32
CA THR A 26 -14.29 -12.16 -50.24
C THR A 26 -12.86 -11.88 -49.77
N ASP A 27 -12.56 -12.16 -48.50
CA ASP A 27 -11.44 -13.05 -48.14
C ASP A 27 -11.30 -13.22 -46.63
N ARG A 28 -11.64 -14.44 -46.20
CA ARG A 28 -11.18 -15.04 -44.95
C ARG A 28 -9.67 -15.23 -45.01
N SER A 29 -8.90 -14.33 -44.42
CA SER A 29 -7.56 -14.64 -43.94
C SER A 29 -7.59 -14.80 -42.42
N SER A 30 -7.67 -16.07 -42.02
CA SER A 30 -7.48 -16.55 -40.66
C SER A 30 -6.12 -16.08 -40.14
N SER A 31 -6.12 -15.20 -39.14
CA SER A 31 -4.91 -14.83 -38.39
C SER A 31 -4.94 -15.54 -37.03
N PRO A 32 -4.06 -16.52 -36.76
CA PRO A 32 -3.99 -17.18 -35.48
C PRO A 32 -3.49 -16.23 -34.40
N SER A 33 -4.29 -15.98 -33.37
CA SER A 33 -3.85 -15.30 -32.16
C SER A 33 -2.93 -16.23 -31.36
N VAL A 34 -1.62 -16.09 -31.57
CA VAL A 34 -0.59 -16.66 -30.70
C VAL A 34 -0.57 -15.85 -29.40
N ILE A 35 -1.08 -16.45 -28.33
CA ILE A 35 -0.90 -15.95 -26.96
C ILE A 35 0.41 -16.58 -26.48
N ASP A 36 1.44 -15.75 -26.41
CA ASP A 36 2.75 -16.06 -25.83
C ASP A 36 2.61 -16.19 -24.30
N THR A 37 2.46 -17.42 -23.81
CA THR A 37 2.60 -17.75 -22.39
C THR A 37 4.06 -18.16 -22.12
N GLY A 38 4.92 -17.15 -21.99
CA GLY A 38 6.26 -17.29 -21.44
C GLY A 38 6.23 -17.30 -19.91
N ALA A 39 6.52 -18.49 -19.36
CA ALA A 39 6.96 -18.84 -18.01
C ALA A 39 7.00 -17.72 -16.93
N ASP A 40 6.05 -17.77 -15.99
CA ASP A 40 6.34 -17.84 -14.55
C ASP A 40 5.04 -18.04 -13.75
N GLY A 41 5.06 -19.04 -12.87
CA GLY A 41 3.88 -19.66 -12.29
C GLY A 41 3.10 -18.84 -11.26
N VAL A 42 1.79 -19.04 -11.25
CA VAL A 42 0.92 -18.74 -10.10
C VAL A 42 -0.06 -19.91 -9.94
N GLN A 43 0.34 -20.92 -9.17
CA GLN A 43 -0.60 -21.91 -8.63
C GLN A 43 -1.40 -21.26 -7.50
N VAL A 44 -2.69 -21.07 -7.72
CA VAL A 44 -3.67 -20.69 -6.70
C VAL A 44 -4.25 -21.97 -6.12
N PHE A 45 -3.76 -22.39 -4.95
CA PHE A 45 -4.32 -23.51 -4.20
C PHE A 45 -5.72 -23.15 -3.65
N GLY A 46 -6.71 -23.92 -4.06
CA GLY A 46 -8.02 -24.05 -3.43
C GLY A 46 -7.99 -25.19 -2.40
N SER A 47 -8.76 -24.99 -1.33
CA SER A 47 -8.86 -25.80 -0.12
C SER A 47 -9.71 -27.07 -0.26
N ASP A 48 -9.25 -28.11 0.45
CA ASP A 48 -9.93 -29.22 1.14
C ASP A 48 -11.25 -29.79 0.58
N GLU A 49 -11.20 -31.06 0.17
CA GLU A 49 -12.35 -31.99 0.28
C GLU A 49 -11.81 -33.40 0.56
N ASP A 50 -12.35 -34.03 1.61
CA ASP A 50 -11.98 -35.32 2.20
C ASP A 50 -12.22 -36.52 1.25
N GLY A 51 -11.30 -37.49 1.29
CA GLY A 51 -11.45 -38.79 0.65
C GLY A 51 -10.41 -39.77 1.20
N GLU A 52 -10.83 -40.61 2.13
CA GLU A 52 -10.08 -41.76 2.64
C GLU A 52 -9.94 -42.82 1.54
N ASP A 53 -8.70 -43.24 1.23
CA ASP A 53 -8.40 -44.65 0.95
C ASP A 53 -6.90 -44.91 1.08
N GLU A 54 -6.59 -46.10 1.59
CA GLU A 54 -5.31 -46.55 2.13
C GLU A 54 -4.27 -46.99 1.07
N GLU A 55 -3.01 -47.03 1.55
CA GLU A 55 -1.89 -47.92 1.19
C GLU A 55 -0.64 -47.40 0.43
N ALA A 56 0.48 -47.94 0.93
CA ALA A 56 1.87 -48.00 0.46
C ALA A 56 2.79 -46.78 0.61
N GLY A 57 3.75 -46.92 1.52
CA GLY A 57 4.73 -45.91 1.89
C GLY A 57 6.10 -45.97 1.18
N SER A 58 6.93 -45.00 1.52
CA SER A 58 8.40 -45.04 1.49
C SER A 58 8.94 -43.88 2.32
N GLY A 59 9.71 -44.18 3.36
CA GLY A 59 10.15 -43.23 4.38
C GLY A 59 11.33 -42.36 4.01
N GLU A 60 11.45 -41.25 4.73
CA GLU A 60 12.65 -40.42 4.87
C GLU A 60 12.71 -39.93 6.33
N GLU A 61 13.11 -40.82 7.23
CA GLU A 61 13.62 -40.50 8.57
C GLU A 61 15.00 -41.14 8.67
N ASP A 62 16.03 -40.53 8.07
CA ASP A 62 17.40 -41.08 8.19
C ASP A 62 18.52 -40.02 8.14
N SER A 63 18.25 -38.77 8.51
CA SER A 63 19.27 -37.70 8.45
C SER A 63 19.89 -37.31 9.81
N GLU A 64 19.46 -37.92 10.92
CA GLU A 64 20.02 -37.63 12.25
C GLU A 64 20.98 -38.71 12.77
N GLU A 65 20.79 -39.98 12.40
CA GLU A 65 21.71 -41.07 12.77
C GLU A 65 23.06 -40.96 12.04
N ASP A 66 23.06 -40.50 10.79
CA ASP A 66 24.27 -40.31 9.97
C ASP A 66 25.24 -39.28 10.58
N VAL A 67 24.72 -38.20 11.18
CA VAL A 67 25.55 -37.17 11.83
C VAL A 67 26.14 -37.72 13.12
N GLN A 68 25.39 -38.52 13.87
CA GLN A 68 25.85 -39.10 15.12
C GLN A 68 26.86 -40.23 14.90
N ALA A 69 26.69 -41.01 13.82
CA ALA A 69 27.67 -42.00 13.36
C ALA A 69 28.99 -41.31 12.94
N GLN A 70 28.94 -40.19 12.21
CA GLN A 70 30.13 -39.41 11.85
C GLN A 70 30.86 -38.82 13.07
N MET A 71 30.12 -38.41 14.12
CA MET A 71 30.70 -37.91 15.38
C MET A 71 31.31 -39.01 16.25
N SER A 72 30.93 -40.28 16.04
CA SER A 72 31.55 -41.43 16.74
C SER A 72 32.90 -41.86 16.14
N HIS A 73 33.18 -41.47 14.89
CA HIS A 73 34.43 -41.77 14.19
C HIS A 73 35.55 -40.73 14.43
N VAL A 74 35.24 -39.58 15.04
CA VAL A 74 36.28 -38.63 15.48
C VAL A 74 36.84 -39.04 16.83
N SER A 75 38.11 -39.47 16.83
CA SER A 75 38.79 -39.84 18.07
C SER A 75 38.93 -38.63 19.00
N PHE A 76 38.85 -38.88 20.32
CA PHE A 76 38.98 -37.85 21.36
C PHE A 76 40.27 -37.01 21.21
N GLY A 77 41.35 -37.60 20.69
CA GLY A 77 42.58 -36.88 20.38
C GLY A 77 42.45 -35.89 19.21
N ALA A 78 41.63 -36.19 18.20
CA ALA A 78 41.32 -35.27 17.11
C ALA A 78 40.48 -34.08 17.59
N LEU A 79 39.51 -34.34 18.48
CA LEU A 79 38.72 -33.28 19.13
C LEU A 79 39.57 -32.38 20.02
N ALA A 80 40.45 -32.96 20.85
CA ALA A 80 41.39 -32.20 21.68
C ALA A 80 42.35 -31.36 20.82
N LYS A 81 42.85 -31.91 19.72
CA LYS A 81 43.74 -31.20 18.78
C LYS A 81 43.02 -30.08 18.02
N ALA A 82 41.74 -30.25 17.69
CA ALA A 82 40.91 -29.21 17.10
C ALA A 82 40.62 -28.07 18.10
N GLN A 83 40.38 -28.41 19.38
CA GLN A 83 40.17 -27.44 20.44
C GLN A 83 41.45 -26.65 20.75
N ASP A 84 42.61 -27.31 20.74
CA ASP A 84 43.91 -26.65 20.94
C ASP A 84 44.34 -25.83 19.70
N ALA A 85 43.92 -26.21 18.49
CA ALA A 85 44.11 -25.40 17.28
C ALA A 85 43.23 -24.14 17.28
N LEU A 86 42.01 -24.21 17.82
CA LEU A 86 41.14 -23.06 18.04
C LEU A 86 41.67 -22.12 19.14
N SER A 87 42.35 -22.65 20.16
CA SER A 87 42.93 -21.84 21.24
C SER A 87 44.27 -21.17 20.86
N LYS A 88 45.05 -21.78 19.95
CA LYS A 88 46.38 -21.28 19.49
C LYS A 88 46.36 -20.42 18.23
N GLN A 89 45.21 -20.14 17.61
CA GLN A 89 45.13 -19.15 16.54
C GLN A 89 45.00 -17.73 17.14
N PRO A 90 46.04 -16.87 17.07
CA PRO A 90 45.93 -15.49 17.47
C PRO A 90 45.02 -14.77 16.47
N SER A 91 43.83 -14.40 16.92
CA SER A 91 43.00 -13.41 16.22
C SER A 91 43.86 -12.19 15.90
N ALA A 92 44.22 -12.04 14.63
CA ALA A 92 44.67 -10.80 14.05
C ALA A 92 43.48 -9.85 13.99
N ASN A 93 43.05 -9.36 15.17
CA ASN A 93 42.46 -8.05 15.28
C ASN A 93 42.63 -7.52 16.70
N ARG A 94 43.53 -6.56 16.79
CA ARG A 94 43.90 -5.76 17.96
C ARG A 94 42.68 -5.41 18.82
N LYS A 95 42.44 -6.14 19.92
CA LYS A 95 41.91 -5.52 21.14
C LYS A 95 43.01 -4.63 21.69
N ARG A 96 42.87 -3.32 21.44
CA ARG A 96 43.66 -2.30 22.12
C ARG A 96 43.48 -2.47 23.63
N LYS A 97 44.61 -2.56 24.31
CA LYS A 97 44.80 -2.25 25.73
C LYS A 97 43.98 -1.00 26.05
N ARG A 98 43.01 -1.14 26.94
CA ARG A 98 42.20 -0.06 27.52
C ARG A 98 43.14 0.90 28.22
N GLY A 99 43.58 1.93 27.50
CA GLY A 99 44.38 3.04 28.01
C GLY A 99 43.45 4.12 28.56
N GLU A 100 43.47 4.28 29.87
CA GLU A 100 42.70 5.26 30.65
C GLU A 100 43.15 6.72 30.39
N GLU A 101 44.13 6.94 29.51
CA GLU A 101 44.74 8.26 29.28
C GLU A 101 44.19 9.00 28.06
N SER A 102 43.49 8.33 27.15
CA SER A 102 42.94 8.97 25.94
C SER A 102 41.55 9.60 26.14
N SER A 103 40.77 9.13 27.11
CA SER A 103 39.44 9.68 27.42
C SER A 103 39.54 11.04 28.11
N LYS A 104 40.50 11.22 29.04
CA LYS A 104 40.74 12.50 29.73
C LYS A 104 41.08 13.61 28.73
N SER A 105 41.96 13.33 27.76
CA SER A 105 42.29 14.30 26.68
C SER A 105 41.11 14.62 25.77
N GLN A 106 40.18 13.68 25.56
CA GLN A 106 38.97 13.93 24.77
C GLN A 106 37.91 14.70 25.57
N ASP A 107 37.77 14.40 26.85
CA ASP A 107 36.86 15.10 27.76
C ASP A 107 37.30 16.55 27.98
N ASP A 108 38.60 16.81 28.12
CA ASP A 108 39.14 18.17 28.23
C ASP A 108 38.89 18.99 26.95
N LYS A 109 39.00 18.36 25.77
CA LYS A 109 38.67 18.99 24.48
C LYS A 109 37.17 19.28 24.36
N LEU A 110 36.30 18.39 24.86
CA LEU A 110 34.86 18.59 24.88
C LEU A 110 34.43 19.68 25.88
N GLN A 111 35.13 19.79 27.01
CA GLN A 111 34.92 20.88 27.97
C GLN A 111 35.34 22.23 27.38
N ALA A 112 36.50 22.31 26.73
CA ALA A 112 36.93 23.52 26.03
C ALA A 112 35.97 23.94 24.91
N LEU A 113 35.40 22.97 24.16
CA LEU A 113 34.40 23.25 23.13
C LEU A 113 33.09 23.80 23.73
N ARG A 114 32.65 23.23 24.86
CA ARG A 114 31.45 23.70 25.58
C ARG A 114 31.63 25.11 26.13
N GLN A 115 32.78 25.41 26.71
CA GLN A 115 33.12 26.76 27.20
C GLN A 115 33.13 27.77 26.04
N ARG A 116 33.78 27.43 24.92
CA ARG A 116 33.80 28.29 23.72
C ARG A 116 32.40 28.55 23.15
N LEU A 117 31.52 27.56 23.15
CA LEU A 117 30.12 27.75 22.71
C LEU A 117 29.32 28.63 23.67
N GLN A 118 29.57 28.54 24.98
CA GLN A 118 28.96 29.43 25.97
C GLN A 118 29.45 30.87 25.80
N GLU A 119 30.74 31.08 25.55
CA GLU A 119 31.30 32.40 25.25
C GLU A 119 30.72 33.00 23.97
N ILE A 120 30.58 32.21 22.89
CA ILE A 120 29.94 32.68 21.64
C ILE A 120 28.47 33.02 21.88
N LYS A 121 27.77 32.24 22.71
CA LYS A 121 26.38 32.51 23.07
C LYS A 121 26.26 33.78 23.93
N ALA A 122 27.16 33.96 24.90
CA ALA A 122 27.22 35.15 25.73
C ALA A 122 27.60 36.40 24.91
N ALA A 123 28.56 36.29 24.00
CA ALA A 123 28.93 37.35 23.06
C ALA A 123 27.78 37.70 22.11
N LYS A 124 27.01 36.71 21.63
CA LYS A 124 25.77 36.95 20.86
C LYS A 124 24.64 37.56 21.68
N MET A 125 24.61 37.36 23.00
CA MET A 125 23.63 38.00 23.88
C MET A 125 24.07 39.40 24.33
N ALA A 126 25.37 39.64 24.47
CA ALA A 126 25.95 40.93 24.81
C ALA A 126 26.00 41.88 23.60
N GLN A 127 26.28 41.36 22.40
CA GLN A 127 26.07 42.07 21.14
C GLN A 127 24.60 41.91 20.73
N GLY A 128 23.70 42.62 21.41
CA GLY A 128 22.28 42.65 21.10
C GLY A 128 22.04 43.00 19.62
N ALA A 129 21.65 42.02 18.81
CA ALA A 129 21.25 42.26 17.43
C ALA A 129 19.88 42.97 17.41
N PRO A 130 19.71 44.02 16.58
CA PRO A 130 18.56 44.89 16.64
C PRO A 130 17.29 44.19 16.12
N ALA A 131 16.20 44.35 16.87
CA ALA A 131 14.86 44.03 16.44
C ALA A 131 14.42 45.02 15.34
N SER A 132 14.35 44.57 14.09
CA SER A 132 13.58 45.25 13.05
C SER A 132 12.28 44.49 12.78
N LYS A 133 11.16 45.14 13.16
CA LYS A 133 9.81 44.76 12.76
C LYS A 133 9.57 45.22 11.31
N LYS A 134 9.08 44.34 10.42
CA LYS A 134 7.74 44.45 9.79
C LYS A 134 7.47 43.37 8.72
N SER A 135 6.34 42.68 8.93
CA SER A 135 5.31 42.21 7.97
C SER A 135 5.72 41.48 6.68
N LYS A 136 5.33 40.20 6.55
CA LYS A 136 4.10 39.78 5.87
C LYS A 136 3.90 38.28 5.99
N SER A 137 2.65 37.89 6.19
CA SER A 137 2.14 36.52 6.25
C SER A 137 2.48 35.72 4.99
N SER A 138 3.21 34.60 5.15
CA SER A 138 2.93 33.39 4.37
C SER A 138 3.42 32.14 5.11
N LYS A 139 2.48 31.21 5.20
CA LYS A 139 2.46 29.85 5.74
C LYS A 139 3.75 29.05 5.47
N THR A 140 4.56 28.78 6.50
CA THR A 140 5.71 27.85 6.41
C THR A 140 5.28 26.48 6.91
N GLN A 141 5.28 25.51 5.99
CA GLN A 141 5.33 24.10 6.30
C GLN A 141 6.66 23.78 6.97
N VAL A 142 6.62 22.90 7.97
CA VAL A 142 7.79 22.42 8.72
C VAL A 142 8.68 21.59 7.78
N ALA A 143 9.74 22.20 7.25
CA ALA A 143 10.83 21.50 6.58
C ALA A 143 11.85 21.07 7.64
N ARG A 144 11.86 19.77 7.91
CA ARG A 144 12.85 19.08 8.73
C ARG A 144 14.15 19.00 7.93
N ALA A 145 15.20 19.66 8.41
CA ALA A 145 16.56 19.49 7.92
C ALA A 145 16.94 18.01 8.05
N LYS A 146 17.16 17.35 6.91
CA LYS A 146 17.90 16.09 6.84
C LYS A 146 19.29 16.44 6.33
N ASN A 147 20.29 15.90 7.01
CA ASN A 147 21.66 15.85 6.53
C ASN A 147 21.66 15.06 5.21
N ASP A 148 22.16 15.69 4.15
CA ASP A 148 22.52 15.00 2.92
C ASP A 148 23.89 14.36 3.17
N GLU A 149 23.88 13.06 3.51
CA GLU A 149 25.01 12.17 3.25
C GLU A 149 24.78 11.59 1.85
N ASP A 150 25.78 11.79 0.99
CA ASP A 150 25.90 11.20 -0.34
C ASP A 150 25.63 9.69 -0.27
N SER A 151 24.54 9.28 -0.88
CA SER A 151 24.30 7.88 -1.23
C SER A 151 23.94 7.85 -2.71
N ASP A 152 24.95 7.54 -3.52
CA ASP A 152 24.78 7.12 -4.91
C ASP A 152 24.01 5.78 -4.92
N ASP A 153 22.68 5.86 -4.91
CA ASP A 153 21.78 4.73 -5.16
C ASP A 153 21.21 4.84 -6.57
N ASP A 154 21.93 4.21 -7.51
CA ASP A 154 21.58 4.09 -8.92
C ASP A 154 20.69 2.85 -9.09
N GLY A 155 19.36 3.01 -8.94
CA GLY A 155 18.52 1.80 -8.94
C GLY A 155 17.02 1.92 -8.73
N ALA A 156 16.34 3.01 -9.08
CA ALA A 156 14.87 3.04 -9.06
C ALA A 156 14.29 3.85 -10.22
N SER A 157 13.84 3.13 -11.25
CA SER A 157 13.05 3.67 -12.36
C SER A 157 11.63 4.03 -11.89
N GLU A 158 11.47 5.19 -11.27
CA GLU A 158 10.17 5.84 -11.10
C GLU A 158 9.82 6.58 -12.41
N PRO A 159 8.75 6.21 -13.14
CA PRO A 159 8.48 6.74 -14.47
C PRO A 159 7.93 8.17 -14.48
N ASP A 160 7.75 8.80 -13.31
CA ASP A 160 7.17 10.15 -13.19
C ASP A 160 7.78 10.97 -12.03
N ALA A 161 9.07 10.75 -11.73
CA ALA A 161 9.76 11.59 -10.76
C ALA A 161 9.90 13.03 -11.30
N ALA A 162 9.46 14.01 -10.50
CA ALA A 162 9.65 15.43 -10.80
C ALA A 162 11.13 15.72 -11.13
N PRO A 163 11.43 16.59 -12.10
CA PRO A 163 12.81 16.85 -12.50
C PRO A 163 13.61 17.28 -11.27
N ARG A 164 14.78 16.63 -11.05
CA ARG A 164 15.71 17.03 -9.99
C ARG A 164 16.00 18.52 -10.14
N ALA A 165 15.90 19.27 -9.05
CA ALA A 165 16.19 20.70 -9.06
C ALA A 165 17.64 20.93 -9.52
N ARG A 166 17.86 21.99 -10.30
CA ARG A 166 19.21 22.38 -10.74
C ARG A 166 20.05 22.70 -9.50
N SER A 167 21.31 22.30 -9.49
CA SER A 167 22.23 22.60 -8.38
C SER A 167 22.49 24.10 -8.21
N SER A 168 22.35 24.90 -9.28
CA SER A 168 22.41 26.36 -9.22
C SER A 168 21.53 27.01 -10.30
N LYS A 169 21.32 28.33 -10.21
CA LYS A 169 20.50 29.09 -11.18
C LYS A 169 21.07 29.06 -12.60
N HIS A 170 22.40 28.91 -12.71
CA HIS A 170 23.13 28.90 -13.98
C HIS A 170 23.50 27.49 -14.45
N ALA A 171 23.22 26.45 -13.66
CA ALA A 171 23.46 25.07 -14.06
C ALA A 171 22.40 24.59 -15.07
N PRO A 172 22.77 23.79 -16.09
CA PRO A 172 21.80 23.12 -16.95
C PRO A 172 20.95 22.13 -16.15
N ALA A 173 19.74 21.84 -16.64
CA ALA A 173 18.88 20.82 -16.04
C ALA A 173 19.23 19.44 -16.60
N VAL A 174 19.47 18.47 -15.72
CA VAL A 174 19.68 17.07 -16.11
C VAL A 174 18.34 16.45 -16.52
N GLN A 175 18.30 15.80 -17.68
CA GLN A 175 17.15 15.04 -18.17
C GLN A 175 17.58 13.63 -18.58
N THR A 176 16.69 12.64 -18.45
CA THR A 176 16.99 11.25 -18.80
C THR A 176 17.03 11.09 -20.33
N SER A 177 17.99 10.32 -20.85
CA SER A 177 18.10 10.00 -22.29
C SER A 177 16.92 9.17 -22.80
N ARG A 178 16.22 8.47 -21.89
CA ARG A 178 15.03 7.66 -22.18
C ARG A 178 13.78 8.49 -22.46
N ARG A 179 13.78 9.79 -22.15
CA ARG A 179 12.64 10.67 -22.39
C ARG A 179 12.65 11.13 -23.85
N PRO A 180 11.74 10.65 -24.70
CA PRO A 180 11.75 10.99 -26.12
C PRO A 180 11.43 12.48 -26.32
N VAL A 181 12.21 13.14 -27.17
CA VAL A 181 11.97 14.53 -27.56
C VAL A 181 10.90 14.57 -28.65
N THR A 182 9.85 15.38 -28.46
CA THR A 182 8.81 15.51 -29.48
C THR A 182 9.34 16.29 -30.69
N ARG A 183 9.19 15.73 -31.92
CA ARG A 183 9.60 16.41 -33.17
C ARG A 183 8.84 17.72 -33.44
N LYS A 184 7.64 17.88 -32.88
CA LYS A 184 6.79 19.06 -33.05
C LYS A 184 7.06 20.07 -31.93
N ARG A 185 7.29 21.34 -32.30
CA ARG A 185 7.37 22.46 -31.35
C ARG A 185 5.96 22.77 -30.81
N LYS A 186 5.77 22.70 -29.49
CA LYS A 186 4.56 23.22 -28.83
C LYS A 186 4.71 24.73 -28.64
N VAL A 187 4.24 25.50 -29.63
CA VAL A 187 4.33 26.97 -29.61
C VAL A 187 3.24 27.58 -28.71
N VAL A 188 2.09 26.92 -28.60
CA VAL A 188 0.97 27.34 -27.74
C VAL A 188 0.57 26.15 -26.87
N GLU A 189 0.50 26.38 -25.55
CA GLU A 189 -0.06 25.40 -24.61
C GLU A 189 -1.59 25.36 -24.76
N VAL A 190 -2.08 24.59 -25.73
CA VAL A 190 -3.52 24.36 -25.89
C VAL A 190 -3.97 23.33 -24.85
N LYS A 191 -4.79 23.77 -23.89
CA LYS A 191 -5.48 22.86 -22.98
C LYS A 191 -6.38 21.95 -23.80
N LYS A 192 -6.23 20.63 -23.65
CA LYS A 192 -7.09 19.67 -24.33
C LYS A 192 -8.53 19.85 -23.83
N ASN A 193 -9.47 20.13 -24.73
CA ASN A 193 -10.89 20.16 -24.40
C ASN A 193 -11.39 18.73 -24.19
N THR A 194 -11.47 18.29 -22.94
CA THR A 194 -12.13 17.03 -22.58
C THR A 194 -13.64 17.25 -22.58
N ALA A 195 -14.39 16.47 -23.35
CA ALA A 195 -15.85 16.44 -23.22
C ALA A 195 -16.21 16.05 -21.77
N ARG A 196 -17.03 16.87 -21.10
CA ARG A 196 -17.46 16.64 -19.72
C ARG A 196 -18.92 16.22 -19.72
N ASP A 197 -19.19 14.97 -19.33
CA ASP A 197 -20.57 14.50 -19.10
C ASP A 197 -20.97 14.93 -17.67
N PRO A 198 -21.99 15.77 -17.48
CA PRO A 198 -22.38 16.28 -16.16
C PRO A 198 -22.76 15.17 -15.17
N ARG A 199 -23.16 13.98 -15.63
CA ARG A 199 -23.44 12.84 -14.76
C ARG A 199 -22.17 12.26 -14.14
N PHE A 200 -21.06 12.34 -14.87
CA PHE A 200 -19.77 11.76 -14.50
C PHE A 200 -18.71 12.83 -14.16
N ASP A 201 -19.03 14.10 -14.40
CA ASP A 201 -18.15 15.23 -14.16
C ASP A 201 -18.24 15.66 -12.69
N ASN A 202 -17.10 15.56 -12.00
CA ASN A 202 -16.97 15.97 -10.59
C ASN A 202 -17.22 17.47 -10.38
N MET A 203 -17.22 18.28 -11.45
CA MET A 203 -17.49 19.72 -11.42
C MET A 203 -18.99 20.07 -11.50
N SER A 204 -19.83 19.16 -12.00
CA SER A 204 -21.28 19.43 -12.17
C SER A 204 -22.07 19.37 -10.85
N GLY A 205 -21.44 18.96 -9.74
CA GLY A 205 -22.03 18.98 -8.41
C GLY A 205 -21.11 18.34 -7.36
N LEU A 206 -21.37 18.63 -6.07
CA LEU A 206 -20.70 17.90 -4.99
C LEU A 206 -21.10 16.43 -5.08
N LYS A 207 -20.11 15.53 -5.02
CA LYS A 207 -20.39 14.09 -4.87
C LYS A 207 -21.33 13.91 -3.66
N PRO A 208 -22.47 13.25 -3.82
CA PRO A 208 -23.38 13.06 -2.72
C PRO A 208 -22.69 12.27 -1.59
N ASP A 209 -22.94 12.66 -0.34
CA ASP A 209 -22.35 11.99 0.82
C ASP A 209 -22.77 10.51 0.81
N GLU A 210 -21.78 9.61 0.82
CA GLU A 210 -21.99 8.16 0.76
C GLU A 210 -22.98 7.69 1.83
N ASN A 211 -22.94 8.31 3.02
CA ASN A 211 -23.85 7.99 4.13
C ASN A 211 -25.29 8.43 3.85
N ALA A 212 -25.46 9.58 3.19
CA ALA A 212 -26.77 10.08 2.82
C ALA A 212 -27.39 9.22 1.71
N ILE A 213 -26.60 8.83 0.70
CA ILE A 213 -27.03 7.88 -0.34
C ILE A 213 -27.45 6.58 0.32
N ARG A 214 -26.61 6.04 1.20
CA ARG A 214 -26.88 4.78 1.87
C ARG A 214 -28.20 4.80 2.66
N LYS A 215 -28.48 5.89 3.38
CA LYS A 215 -29.75 6.05 4.10
C LYS A 215 -30.94 6.17 3.16
N ARG A 216 -30.82 6.93 2.07
CA ARG A 216 -31.90 7.13 1.07
C ARG A 216 -32.24 5.84 0.34
N TYR A 217 -31.23 5.00 0.10
CA TYR A 217 -31.35 3.76 -0.64
C TYR A 217 -31.15 2.52 0.25
N ALA A 218 -31.51 2.60 1.53
CA ALA A 218 -31.34 1.51 2.49
C ALA A 218 -32.11 0.24 2.08
N PHE A 219 -33.24 0.40 1.36
CA PHE A 219 -34.03 -0.70 0.83
C PHE A 219 -33.25 -1.63 -0.10
N ILE A 220 -32.19 -1.14 -0.77
CA ILE A 220 -31.36 -1.96 -1.65
C ILE A 220 -30.73 -3.12 -0.88
N ASP A 221 -30.41 -2.92 0.40
CA ASP A 221 -29.83 -3.98 1.23
C ASP A 221 -30.83 -5.12 1.48
N ASP A 222 -32.13 -4.85 1.47
CA ASP A 222 -33.16 -5.88 1.59
C ASP A 222 -33.33 -6.68 0.29
N TYR A 223 -33.27 -6.01 -0.88
CA TYR A 223 -33.23 -6.70 -2.18
C TYR A 223 -31.98 -7.58 -2.34
N LYS A 224 -30.81 -7.11 -1.88
CA LYS A 224 -29.60 -7.94 -1.89
C LYS A 224 -29.76 -9.19 -1.03
N LYS A 225 -30.43 -9.08 0.13
CA LYS A 225 -30.70 -10.23 1.01
C LYS A 225 -31.60 -11.25 0.33
N SER A 226 -32.69 -10.81 -0.31
CA SER A 226 -33.57 -11.72 -1.06
C SER A 226 -32.83 -12.37 -2.23
N GLU A 227 -32.02 -11.62 -2.97
CA GLU A 227 -31.21 -12.16 -4.07
C GLU A 227 -30.22 -13.23 -3.57
N MET A 228 -29.57 -13.03 -2.42
CA MET A 228 -28.70 -14.07 -1.82
C MET A 228 -29.49 -15.32 -1.43
N THR A 229 -30.71 -15.18 -0.91
CA THR A 229 -31.56 -16.36 -0.62
C THR A 229 -31.96 -17.10 -1.89
N GLU A 230 -32.34 -16.37 -2.94
CA GLU A 230 -32.68 -16.95 -4.24
C GLU A 230 -31.47 -17.66 -4.87
N LEU A 231 -30.27 -17.08 -4.78
CA LEU A 231 -29.04 -17.72 -5.25
C LEU A 231 -28.73 -19.01 -4.49
N ARG A 232 -28.92 -19.02 -3.16
CA ARG A 232 -28.74 -20.25 -2.36
C ARG A 232 -29.72 -21.34 -2.80
N ASP A 233 -30.96 -20.98 -3.07
CA ASP A 233 -31.95 -21.96 -3.52
C ASP A 233 -31.72 -22.41 -4.97
N ALA A 234 -31.25 -21.52 -5.85
CA ALA A 234 -30.85 -21.87 -7.20
C ALA A 234 -29.65 -22.85 -7.21
N ILE A 235 -28.68 -22.67 -6.30
CA ILE A 235 -27.55 -23.59 -6.15
C ILE A 235 -28.03 -25.00 -5.74
N LYS A 236 -29.01 -25.08 -4.83
CA LYS A 236 -29.61 -26.36 -4.41
C LYS A 236 -30.39 -27.05 -5.53
N LYS A 237 -31.11 -26.28 -6.35
CA LYS A 237 -31.98 -26.80 -7.42
C LYS A 237 -31.23 -27.20 -8.68
N THR A 238 -30.18 -26.47 -9.03
CA THR A 238 -29.40 -26.77 -10.23
C THR A 238 -28.74 -28.13 -10.10
N LYS A 239 -28.50 -28.80 -11.23
CA LYS A 239 -27.78 -30.09 -11.29
C LYS A 239 -26.44 -29.94 -12.02
N ASN A 240 -26.42 -29.16 -13.08
CA ASN A 240 -25.22 -28.82 -13.88
C ASN A 240 -24.09 -28.23 -13.02
N GLY A 241 -22.90 -28.82 -13.10
CA GLY A 241 -21.72 -28.39 -12.31
C GLY A 241 -21.24 -26.98 -12.66
N SER A 242 -21.11 -26.67 -13.94
CA SER A 242 -20.62 -25.36 -14.42
C SER A 242 -21.55 -24.21 -14.02
N ASP A 243 -22.86 -24.40 -14.08
CA ASP A 243 -23.84 -23.37 -13.69
C ASP A 243 -23.92 -23.23 -12.16
N LYS A 244 -23.80 -24.33 -11.41
CA LYS A 244 -23.64 -24.29 -9.94
C LYS A 244 -22.44 -23.45 -9.53
N GLU A 245 -21.30 -23.62 -10.19
CA GLU A 245 -20.11 -22.83 -9.90
C GLU A 245 -20.30 -21.34 -10.19
N LYS A 246 -20.95 -20.99 -11.30
CA LYS A 246 -21.29 -19.58 -11.61
C LYS A 246 -22.17 -18.98 -10.51
N LEU A 247 -23.18 -19.72 -10.07
CA LEU A 247 -24.08 -19.28 -8.99
C LEU A 247 -23.35 -19.15 -7.65
N LYS A 248 -22.49 -20.12 -7.30
CA LYS A 248 -21.63 -20.06 -6.10
C LYS A 248 -20.69 -18.84 -6.14
N LYS A 249 -20.06 -18.57 -7.28
CA LYS A 249 -19.19 -17.39 -7.49
C LYS A 249 -19.98 -16.08 -7.31
N LYS A 250 -21.20 -16.00 -7.85
CA LYS A 250 -22.07 -14.82 -7.67
C LYS A 250 -22.47 -14.65 -6.20
N LEU A 251 -22.86 -15.72 -5.52
CA LEU A 251 -23.19 -15.71 -4.08
C LEU A 251 -21.99 -15.21 -3.26
N LEU A 252 -20.81 -15.76 -3.48
CA LEU A 252 -19.60 -15.39 -2.75
C LEU A 252 -19.21 -13.91 -2.99
N SER A 253 -19.37 -13.41 -4.22
CA SER A 253 -19.19 -12.00 -4.53
C SER A 253 -20.16 -11.11 -3.75
N MET A 254 -21.45 -11.46 -3.71
CA MET A 254 -22.47 -10.72 -2.97
C MET A 254 -22.20 -10.72 -1.46
N GLU A 255 -21.87 -11.89 -0.88
CA GLU A 255 -21.54 -12.01 0.54
C GLU A 255 -20.28 -11.22 0.92
N SER A 256 -19.26 -11.23 0.05
CA SER A 256 -18.03 -10.46 0.25
C SER A 256 -18.27 -8.95 0.21
N GLN A 257 -19.12 -8.49 -0.74
CA GLN A 257 -19.52 -7.10 -0.83
C GLN A 257 -20.32 -6.66 0.41
N GLN A 258 -21.27 -7.48 0.88
CA GLN A 258 -22.04 -7.21 2.08
C GLN A 258 -21.14 -7.12 3.31
N LYS A 259 -20.25 -8.10 3.53
CA LYS A 259 -19.29 -8.07 4.65
C LYS A 259 -18.40 -6.83 4.62
N THR A 260 -17.93 -6.44 3.43
CA THR A 260 -17.13 -5.22 3.26
C THR A 260 -17.93 -3.96 3.62
N GLN A 261 -19.23 -3.93 3.31
CA GLN A 261 -20.13 -2.84 3.66
C GLN A 261 -20.38 -2.77 5.18
N GLU A 262 -20.66 -3.91 5.81
CA GLU A 262 -20.83 -4.02 7.27
C GLU A 262 -19.57 -3.58 8.02
N ASP A 263 -18.39 -3.97 7.54
CA ASP A 263 -17.11 -3.53 8.12
C ASP A 263 -16.91 -2.01 7.99
N LYS A 264 -17.44 -1.38 6.95
CA LYS A 264 -17.41 0.09 6.81
C LYS A 264 -18.38 0.73 7.79
N ASP A 265 -19.58 0.18 7.95
CA ASP A 265 -20.60 0.71 8.85
C ASP A 265 -20.13 0.66 10.31
N LYS A 266 -19.61 -0.49 10.76
CA LYS A 266 -19.03 -0.63 12.11
C LYS A 266 -17.95 0.41 12.40
N ARG A 267 -17.07 0.66 11.42
CA ARG A 267 -16.05 1.72 11.56
C ARG A 267 -16.69 3.10 11.72
N GLN A 268 -17.76 3.40 10.99
CA GLN A 268 -18.47 4.66 11.11
C GLN A 268 -19.25 4.76 12.43
N GLU A 269 -19.84 3.66 12.90
CA GLU A 269 -20.53 3.57 14.19
C GLU A 269 -19.61 3.92 15.33
N VAL A 270 -18.39 3.34 15.40
CA VAL A 270 -17.36 3.69 16.40
C VAL A 270 -17.04 5.19 16.37
N LEU A 271 -16.94 5.79 15.19
CA LEU A 271 -16.71 7.25 15.06
C LEU A 271 -17.92 8.06 15.52
N ASN A 272 -19.13 7.59 15.22
CA ASN A 272 -20.37 8.24 15.62
C ASN A 272 -20.58 8.15 17.13
N GLU A 273 -20.27 7.03 17.76
CA GLU A 273 -20.29 6.85 19.21
C GLU A 273 -19.31 7.78 19.90
N HIS A 274 -18.07 7.88 19.40
CA HIS A 274 -17.11 8.85 19.92
C HIS A 274 -17.65 10.29 19.80
N ARG A 275 -18.20 10.66 18.63
CA ARG A 275 -18.81 11.98 18.43
C ARG A 275 -20.00 12.23 19.36
N LYS A 276 -20.80 11.21 19.69
CA LYS A 276 -21.91 11.32 20.64
C LYS A 276 -21.39 11.59 22.05
N LYS A 277 -20.40 10.82 22.51
CA LYS A 277 -19.74 11.00 23.82
C LYS A 277 -19.14 12.40 23.95
N GLU A 278 -18.40 12.86 22.93
CA GLU A 278 -17.85 14.22 22.92
C GLU A 278 -18.93 15.30 22.95
N LYS A 279 -20.03 15.12 22.20
CA LYS A 279 -21.16 16.06 22.26
C LYS A 279 -21.76 16.14 23.66
N GLU A 280 -21.84 15.05 24.40
CA GLU A 280 -22.32 15.04 25.79
C GLU A 280 -21.36 15.77 26.74
N LEU A 281 -20.04 15.54 26.60
CA LEU A 281 -19.02 16.27 27.35
C LEU A 281 -19.04 17.77 27.06
N VAL A 282 -19.28 18.14 25.80
CA VAL A 282 -19.44 19.55 25.39
C VAL A 282 -20.70 20.17 25.98
N LYS A 283 -21.82 19.43 26.02
CA LYS A 283 -23.03 19.88 26.72
C LYS A 283 -22.79 20.12 28.21
N GLN A 284 -21.90 19.36 28.84
CA GLN A 284 -21.45 19.59 30.22
C GLN A 284 -20.47 20.78 30.36
N GLY A 285 -20.11 21.45 29.26
CA GLY A 285 -19.23 22.62 29.26
C GLY A 285 -17.75 22.33 29.01
N LYS A 286 -17.36 21.08 28.74
CA LYS A 286 -15.98 20.75 28.34
C LYS A 286 -15.73 21.22 26.91
N GLN A 287 -14.46 21.46 26.57
CA GLN A 287 -14.10 21.86 25.21
C GLN A 287 -14.28 20.70 24.22
N PRO A 288 -14.78 20.94 22.99
CA PRO A 288 -14.92 19.89 21.99
C PRO A 288 -13.57 19.26 21.61
N PHE A 289 -13.46 17.95 21.77
CA PHE A 289 -12.25 17.21 21.39
C PHE A 289 -12.48 16.36 20.13
N TYR A 290 -11.56 16.48 19.18
CA TYR A 290 -11.61 15.74 17.92
C TYR A 290 -10.39 14.83 17.81
N LEU A 291 -10.62 13.52 17.74
CA LEU A 291 -9.55 12.54 17.58
C LEU A 291 -8.80 12.71 16.26
N LYS A 292 -7.49 12.45 16.31
CA LYS A 292 -6.67 12.33 15.12
C LYS A 292 -7.10 11.12 14.30
N LYS A 293 -6.82 11.15 12.98
CA LYS A 293 -7.14 10.03 12.08
C LYS A 293 -6.43 8.72 12.47
N SER A 294 -5.27 8.79 13.13
CA SER A 294 -4.57 7.62 13.69
C SER A 294 -5.40 6.97 14.79
N ASP A 295 -5.90 7.78 15.71
CA ASP A 295 -6.55 7.33 16.94
C ASP A 295 -7.96 6.80 16.61
N GLN A 296 -8.63 7.45 15.66
CA GLN A 296 -9.86 6.95 15.03
C GLN A 296 -9.70 5.53 14.46
N LYS A 297 -8.58 5.27 13.76
CA LYS A 297 -8.28 3.93 13.23
C LYS A 297 -7.95 2.95 14.36
N GLN A 298 -7.26 3.38 15.41
CA GLN A 298 -6.96 2.53 16.56
C GLN A 298 -8.24 2.13 17.29
N LEU A 299 -9.18 3.05 17.52
CA LEU A 299 -10.48 2.72 18.12
C LEU A 299 -11.25 1.71 17.28
N ALA A 300 -11.35 1.93 15.98
CA ALA A 300 -12.01 0.98 15.09
C ALA A 300 -11.31 -0.38 15.02
N LEU A 301 -9.98 -0.42 15.18
CA LEU A 301 -9.23 -1.68 15.27
C LEU A 301 -9.51 -2.40 16.60
N ILE A 302 -9.51 -1.67 17.72
CA ILE A 302 -9.82 -2.23 19.04
C ILE A 302 -11.20 -2.88 19.02
N ASP A 303 -12.22 -2.16 18.54
CA ASP A 303 -13.59 -2.68 18.39
C ASP A 303 -13.63 -3.93 17.49
N ARG A 304 -12.95 -3.89 16.33
CA ARG A 304 -12.86 -5.05 15.43
C ARG A 304 -12.25 -6.27 16.13
N PHE A 305 -11.16 -6.12 16.88
CA PHE A 305 -10.53 -7.23 17.60
C PHE A 305 -11.40 -7.72 18.76
N GLN A 306 -12.06 -6.83 19.49
CA GLN A 306 -13.01 -7.21 20.55
C GLN A 306 -14.17 -8.06 20.00
N ASN A 307 -14.70 -7.68 18.84
CA ASN A 307 -15.81 -8.37 18.18
C ASN A 307 -15.40 -9.61 17.37
N MET A 308 -14.09 -9.91 17.24
CA MET A 308 -13.59 -11.12 16.59
C MET A 308 -13.51 -12.31 17.57
N LYS A 309 -13.80 -13.52 17.05
CA LYS A 309 -13.64 -14.78 17.78
C LYS A 309 -12.17 -14.97 18.21
N SER A 310 -11.91 -15.60 19.36
CA SER A 310 -10.55 -15.81 19.90
C SER A 310 -9.61 -16.47 18.88
N LYS A 311 -10.01 -17.63 18.33
CA LYS A 311 -9.24 -18.35 17.30
C LYS A 311 -8.92 -17.48 16.06
N ASP A 312 -9.88 -16.65 15.63
CA ASP A 312 -9.70 -15.78 14.47
C ASP A 312 -8.77 -14.60 14.77
N ARG A 313 -8.82 -14.07 16.00
CA ARG A 313 -7.86 -13.06 16.48
C ARG A 313 -6.45 -13.62 16.49
N ASP A 314 -6.24 -14.80 17.05
CA ASP A 314 -4.93 -15.43 17.14
C ASP A 314 -4.36 -15.70 15.75
N ARG A 315 -5.17 -16.27 14.85
CA ARG A 315 -4.82 -16.44 13.43
C ARG A 315 -4.48 -15.12 12.73
N ALA A 316 -5.22 -14.04 13.01
CA ALA A 316 -4.94 -12.73 12.44
C ALA A 316 -3.61 -12.14 12.96
N ILE A 317 -3.31 -12.32 14.26
CA ILE A 317 -2.06 -11.90 14.89
C ILE A 317 -0.89 -12.72 14.34
N GLU A 318 -1.02 -14.05 14.23
CA GLU A 318 0.00 -14.92 13.64
C GLU A 318 0.29 -14.55 12.18
N ARG A 319 -0.74 -14.35 11.36
CA ARG A 319 -0.57 -13.86 9.97
C ARG A 319 0.14 -12.52 9.94
N ARG A 320 -0.13 -11.63 10.90
CA ARG A 320 0.56 -10.33 11.00
C ARG A 320 2.01 -10.50 11.43
N ARG A 321 2.30 -11.39 12.39
CA ARG A 321 3.66 -11.75 12.84
C ARG A 321 4.47 -12.33 11.67
N LYS A 322 3.96 -13.35 10.98
CA LYS A 322 4.61 -13.94 9.79
C LYS A 322 4.90 -12.90 8.69
N LYS A 323 3.98 -11.95 8.46
CA LYS A 323 4.20 -10.85 7.51
C LYS A 323 5.24 -9.85 7.99
N ALA A 324 5.34 -9.60 9.29
CA ALA A 324 6.36 -8.72 9.86
C ALA A 324 7.74 -9.37 9.77
N THR A 325 7.87 -10.63 10.19
CA THR A 325 9.13 -11.39 10.10
C THR A 325 9.59 -11.55 8.66
N ALA A 326 8.69 -11.83 7.71
CA ALA A 326 9.04 -11.90 6.29
C ALA A 326 9.52 -10.55 5.73
N LYS A 327 8.94 -9.43 6.18
CA LYS A 327 9.40 -8.08 5.80
C LYS A 327 10.74 -7.74 6.43
N GLU A 328 10.95 -8.10 7.68
CA GLU A 328 12.23 -7.95 8.36
C GLU A 328 13.30 -8.74 7.62
N ARG A 329 13.05 -10.02 7.31
CA ARG A 329 13.96 -10.84 6.49
C ARG A 329 14.25 -10.20 5.13
N LYS A 330 13.23 -9.68 4.43
CA LYS A 330 13.43 -8.94 3.17
C LYS A 330 14.25 -7.65 3.35
N ASN A 331 14.17 -7.00 4.50
CA ASN A 331 14.93 -5.78 4.77
C ASN A 331 16.36 -6.07 5.29
N MET A 332 16.68 -7.32 5.63
CA MET A 332 18.04 -7.74 5.98
C MET A 332 18.89 -7.92 4.72
N PRO A 333 20.21 -7.66 4.79
CA PRO A 333 21.16 -8.05 3.74
C PRO A 333 21.09 -9.56 3.46
N ASP A 334 21.32 -9.98 2.21
CA ASP A 334 21.15 -11.39 1.78
C ASP A 334 21.98 -12.39 2.60
N GLU A 335 23.19 -12.00 3.01
CA GLU A 335 24.07 -12.79 3.91
C GLU A 335 23.40 -13.16 5.23
N ARG A 336 22.41 -12.38 5.70
CA ARG A 336 21.67 -12.58 6.94
C ARG A 336 20.25 -13.13 6.72
N ARG A 337 19.86 -13.43 5.48
CA ARG A 337 18.53 -14.01 5.17
C ARG A 337 18.49 -15.53 5.22
N ALA A 338 19.66 -16.18 5.15
CA ALA A 338 19.84 -17.63 5.06
C ALA A 338 20.20 -18.31 6.39
N VAL A 339 20.36 -17.53 7.46
CA VAL A 339 20.46 -17.99 8.86
C VAL A 339 19.09 -17.80 9.51
#